data_AF-A0A971SLP4-F1
#
_entry.id   AF-A0A971SLP4-F1
#
_cell.length_a   1.000
_cell.length_b   1.000
_cell.length_c   1.000
_cell.angle_alpha   90.00
_cell.angle_beta   90.00
_cell.angle_gamma   90.00
#
_symmetry.space_group_name_H-M   'P 1'
#
loop_
_entity.id
_entity.type
_entity.pdbx_description
1 polymer ?
#
loop_
_entity_poly.entity_id
_entity_poly.type
_entity_poly.pdbx_seq_one_letter_code
_entity_poly.pdbx_strand_id
1 'polypeptide(L)'
;MKRHGGIFVEVIVSILLFTVGILALTGTLFYGVKMVAQSREETVKEQEYKNLVENQILGIIREPSPALSGTPLAADQIIINSKAVPFTLYRYKQEGKEGTEIYLIKRGSTP
;
A
#
# COMPACT_ATOMS: atom_id res chain seq x y z
N MET A 1 -56.32 17.90 -36.39
CA MET A 1 -55.03 17.33 -36.85
C MET A 1 -54.04 17.33 -35.69
N LYS A 2 -53.75 16.17 -35.08
CA LYS A 2 -52.71 16.05 -34.06
C LYS A 2 -51.35 16.26 -34.74
N ARG A 3 -50.63 17.32 -34.34
CA ARG A 3 -49.31 17.70 -34.86
C ARG A 3 -48.35 16.50 -34.78
N HIS A 4 -48.07 15.85 -35.90
CA HIS A 4 -47.10 14.75 -36.02
C HIS A 4 -45.68 15.14 -35.56
N GLY A 5 -45.35 16.43 -35.49
CA GLY A 5 -44.07 16.90 -34.95
C GLY A 5 -43.89 16.72 -33.45
N GLY A 6 -44.96 16.61 -32.66
CA GLY A 6 -44.86 16.44 -31.19
C GLY A 6 -44.30 15.09 -30.78
N ILE A 7 -44.70 14.03 -31.49
CA ILE A 7 -44.30 12.65 -31.21
C ILE A 7 -42.82 12.43 -31.51
N PHE A 8 -42.31 12.98 -32.61
CA PHE A 8 -40.88 12.87 -32.96
C PHE A 8 -39.98 13.57 -31.94
N VAL A 9 -40.38 14.74 -31.46
CA VAL A 9 -39.61 15.48 -30.44
C VAL A 9 -39.59 14.70 -29.12
N GLU A 10 -40.72 14.13 -28.70
CA GLU A 10 -40.83 13.34 -27.48
C GLU A 10 -39.96 12.06 -27.52
N VAL A 11 -39.90 11.40 -28.67
CA VAL A 11 -39.02 10.24 -28.88
C VAL A 11 -37.54 10.64 -28.80
N ILE A 12 -37.14 11.75 -29.43
CA ILE A 12 -35.76 12.25 -29.37
C ILE A 12 -35.36 12.61 -27.94
N VAL A 13 -36.25 13.30 -27.20
CA VAL A 13 -36.02 13.65 -25.80
C VAL A 13 -35.88 12.39 -24.93
N SER A 14 -36.71 11.37 -25.18
CA SER A 14 -36.64 10.10 -24.46
C SER A 14 -35.32 9.36 -24.72
N ILE A 15 -34.84 9.33 -25.96
CA ILE A 15 -33.54 8.74 -26.32
C ILE A 15 -32.38 9.51 -25.66
N LEU A 16 -32.45 10.84 -25.62
CA LEU A 16 -31.43 11.66 -24.99
C LEU A 16 -31.36 11.40 -23.48
N LEU A 17 -32.50 11.42 -22.79
CA LEU A 17 -32.57 11.12 -21.35
C LEU A 17 -32.07 9.71 -21.04
N PHE A 18 -32.44 8.74 -21.87
CA PHE A 18 -31.99 7.35 -21.72
C PHE A 18 -30.47 7.23 -21.91
N THR A 19 -29.90 7.91 -22.91
CA THR A 19 -28.47 7.88 -23.20
C THR A 19 -27.66 8.53 -22.08
N VAL A 20 -28.13 9.67 -21.55
CA VAL A 20 -27.53 10.31 -20.38
C VAL A 20 -27.59 9.38 -19.16
N GLY A 21 -28.71 8.68 -18.96
CA GLY A 21 -28.86 7.68 -17.90
C GLY A 21 -27.85 6.52 -18.02
N ILE A 22 -27.66 5.96 -19.22
CA ILE A 22 -26.65 4.91 -19.45
C ILE A 22 -25.24 5.42 -19.22
N LEU A 23 -24.92 6.64 -19.67
CA LEU A 23 -23.60 7.24 -19.47
C LEU A 23 -23.31 7.47 -17.98
N ALA A 24 -24.29 7.97 -17.23
CA ALA A 24 -24.16 8.15 -15.78
C ALA A 24 -23.94 6.80 -15.08
N LEU A 25 -24.73 5.78 -15.42
CA LEU A 25 -24.58 4.43 -14.86
C LEU A 25 -23.21 3.84 -15.17
N THR A 26 -22.78 3.92 -16.43
CA THR A 26 -21.47 3.41 -16.87
C THR A 26 -20.33 4.12 -16.15
N GLY A 27 -20.41 5.44 -16.01
CA GLY A 27 -19.43 6.22 -15.24
C GLY A 27 -19.34 5.76 -13.79
N THR A 28 -20.46 5.64 -13.10
CA THR A 28 -20.48 5.22 -11.68
C THR A 28 -19.91 3.81 -11.48
N LEU A 29 -20.22 2.87 -12.37
CA LEU A 29 -19.67 1.52 -12.33
C LEU A 29 -18.15 1.51 -12.56
N PHE A 30 -17.67 2.29 -13.53
CA PHE A 30 -16.24 2.35 -13.85
C PHE A 30 -15.41 2.97 -12.72
N TYR A 31 -15.92 4.06 -12.12
CA TYR A 31 -15.29 4.68 -10.95
C TYR A 31 -15.31 3.75 -9.72
N GLY A 32 -16.43 3.07 -9.46
CA GLY A 32 -16.55 2.12 -8.36
C GLY A 32 -15.58 0.95 -8.49
N VAL A 33 -15.49 0.34 -9.67
CA VAL A 33 -14.56 -0.78 -9.93
C VAL A 33 -13.10 -0.33 -9.84
N LYS A 34 -12.75 0.84 -10.39
CA LYS A 34 -11.39 1.39 -10.32
C LYS A 34 -10.96 1.63 -8.87
N MET A 35 -11.84 2.19 -8.04
CA MET A 35 -11.55 2.44 -6.62
C MET A 35 -11.29 1.14 -5.85
N VAL A 36 -12.09 0.10 -6.10
CA VAL A 36 -11.90 -1.21 -5.46
C VAL A 36 -10.61 -1.88 -5.95
N ALA A 37 -10.30 -1.80 -7.24
CA ALA A 37 -9.09 -2.37 -7.81
C ALA A 37 -7.82 -1.69 -7.24
N GLN A 38 -7.80 -0.37 -7.18
CA GLN A 38 -6.69 0.40 -6.59
C GLN A 38 -6.51 0.10 -5.10
N SER A 39 -7.61 0.03 -4.34
CA SER A 39 -7.56 -0.30 -2.90
C SER A 39 -6.99 -1.71 -2.66
N ARG A 40 -7.36 -2.70 -3.50
CA ARG A 40 -6.80 -4.05 -3.42
C ARG A 40 -5.31 -4.08 -3.74
N GLU A 41 -4.89 -3.37 -4.78
CA GLU A 41 -3.48 -3.32 -5.18
C GLU A 41 -2.59 -2.70 -4.10
N GLU A 42 -3.05 -1.60 -3.48
CA GLU A 42 -2.34 -0.95 -2.38
C GLU A 42 -2.27 -1.82 -1.13
N THR A 43 -3.36 -2.53 -0.82
CA THR A 43 -3.43 -3.46 0.33
C THR A 43 -2.48 -4.64 0.15
N VAL A 44 -2.44 -5.23 -1.05
CA VAL A 44 -1.55 -6.36 -1.36
C VAL A 44 -0.08 -5.93 -1.24
N LYS A 45 0.29 -4.77 -1.79
CA LYS A 45 1.65 -4.23 -1.68
C LYS A 45 2.07 -3.95 -0.24
N GLU A 46 1.14 -3.50 0.61
CA GLU A 46 1.42 -3.29 2.03
C GLU A 46 1.60 -4.61 2.79
N GLN A 47 0.76 -5.61 2.49
CA GLN A 47 0.90 -6.94 3.09
C GLN A 47 2.19 -7.63 2.69
N GLU A 48 2.59 -7.54 1.41
CA GLU A 48 3.85 -8.10 0.93
C GLU A 48 5.06 -7.47 1.62
N TYR A 49 5.06 -6.15 1.82
CA TYR A 49 6.10 -5.45 2.56
C TYR A 49 6.20 -5.91 4.02
N LYS A 50 5.05 -6.02 4.73
CA LYS A 50 5.04 -6.51 6.12
C LYS A 50 5.56 -7.94 6.20
N ASN A 51 5.14 -8.81 5.29
CA ASN A 51 5.57 -10.21 5.26
C ASN A 51 7.08 -10.33 4.99
N LEU A 52 7.65 -9.52 4.10
CA LEU A 52 9.10 -9.49 3.86
C LEU A 52 9.89 -9.11 5.13
N VAL A 53 9.45 -8.06 5.83
CA VAL A 53 10.12 -7.61 7.07
C VAL A 53 9.96 -8.62 8.20
N GLU A 54 8.76 -9.20 8.37
CA GLU A 54 8.51 -10.27 9.35
C GLU A 54 9.37 -11.50 9.11
N ASN A 55 9.50 -11.95 7.85
CA ASN A 55 10.35 -13.09 7.52
C ASN A 55 11.84 -12.82 7.82
N GLN A 56 12.30 -11.57 7.66
CA GLN A 56 13.66 -11.21 8.08
C GLN A 56 13.82 -11.23 9.60
N ILE A 57 12.83 -10.74 10.35
CA ILE A 57 12.82 -10.82 11.82
C ILE A 57 12.88 -12.30 12.27
N LEU A 58 12.03 -13.15 11.69
CA LEU A 58 12.01 -14.59 11.98
C LEU A 58 13.33 -15.27 11.60
N GLY A 59 13.94 -14.84 10.49
CA GLY A 59 15.27 -15.28 10.07
C GLY A 59 16.33 -15.00 11.12
N ILE A 60 16.36 -13.79 11.69
CA ILE A 60 17.30 -13.41 12.76
C ILE A 60 17.11 -14.26 14.03
N ILE A 61 15.86 -14.55 14.39
CA ILE A 61 15.53 -15.35 15.58
C ILE A 61 16.00 -16.80 15.40
N ARG A 62 15.80 -17.39 14.22
CA ARG A 62 16.19 -18.77 13.93
C ARG A 62 17.69 -18.92 13.66
N GLU A 63 18.27 -17.97 12.94
CA GLU A 63 19.69 -17.93 12.58
C GLU A 63 20.25 -16.54 12.89
N PRO A 64 21.24 -16.37 13.78
CA PRO A 64 21.74 -15.04 14.15
C PRO A 64 22.46 -14.27 13.04
N SER A 65 22.72 -14.90 11.89
CA SER A 65 23.62 -14.40 10.84
C SER A 65 22.99 -14.09 9.47
N PRO A 66 21.73 -13.63 9.33
CA PRO A 66 21.28 -13.15 8.03
C PRO A 66 21.93 -11.80 7.70
N ALA A 67 22.31 -11.66 6.44
CA ALA A 67 22.62 -10.36 5.86
C ALA A 67 21.31 -9.56 5.76
N LEU A 68 21.22 -8.47 6.54
CA LEU A 68 20.04 -7.63 6.58
C LEU A 68 20.01 -6.71 5.35
N SER A 69 18.86 -6.62 4.69
CA SER A 69 18.69 -5.76 3.51
C SER A 69 18.34 -4.30 3.85
N GLY A 70 18.07 -4.00 5.13
CA GLY A 70 17.81 -2.64 5.59
C GLY A 70 19.06 -1.76 5.53
N THR A 71 18.88 -0.45 5.46
CA THR A 71 20.01 0.48 5.52
C THR A 71 20.55 0.52 6.96
N PRO A 72 21.83 0.21 7.20
CA PRO A 72 22.41 0.34 8.52
C PRO A 72 22.51 1.82 8.89
N LEU A 73 21.98 2.17 10.06
CA LEU A 73 22.26 3.42 10.76
C LEU A 73 23.41 3.23 11.74
N ALA A 74 23.86 4.35 12.32
CA ALA A 74 25.01 4.41 13.22
C ALA A 74 25.00 3.28 14.26
N ALA A 75 26.15 2.62 14.41
CA ALA A 75 26.37 1.68 15.49
C ALA A 75 26.54 2.47 16.79
N ASP A 76 25.88 2.00 17.85
CA ASP A 76 25.91 2.64 19.16
C ASP A 76 25.89 1.55 20.25
N GLN A 77 25.93 1.94 21.52
CA GLN A 77 26.01 1.04 22.66
C GLN A 77 24.81 1.22 23.59
N ILE A 78 24.18 0.12 23.98
CA ILE A 78 23.16 0.11 25.04
C ILE A 78 23.79 -0.44 26.31
N ILE A 79 23.60 0.25 27.44
CA ILE A 79 24.03 -0.24 28.75
C ILE A 79 22.97 -1.18 29.31
N ILE A 80 23.29 -2.47 29.42
CA ILE A 80 22.42 -3.49 30.03
C ILE A 80 23.18 -4.11 31.20
N ASN A 81 22.63 -4.04 32.42
CA ASN A 81 23.27 -4.56 33.64
C ASN A 81 24.74 -4.08 33.82
N SER A 82 24.98 -2.78 33.65
CA SER A 82 26.31 -2.14 33.72
C SER A 82 27.32 -2.66 32.69
N LYS A 83 26.89 -3.40 31.66
CA LYS A 83 27.71 -3.80 30.52
C LYS A 83 27.28 -3.05 29.28
N ALA A 84 28.25 -2.44 28.59
CA ALA A 84 28.03 -1.84 27.29
C ALA A 84 27.90 -2.95 26.24
N VAL A 85 26.76 -2.99 25.56
CA VAL A 85 26.46 -3.94 24.50
C VAL A 85 26.36 -3.18 23.18
N PRO A 86 27.25 -3.43 22.21
CA PRO A 86 27.17 -2.79 20.91
C PRO A 86 25.93 -3.26 20.16
N PHE A 87 25.31 -2.37 19.39
CA PHE A 87 24.23 -2.69 18.47
C PHE A 87 24.35 -1.92 17.16
N THR A 88 23.71 -2.45 16.12
CA THR A 88 23.51 -1.80 14.83
C THR A 88 22.01 -1.64 14.61
N LEU A 89 21.58 -0.43 14.29
CA LEU A 89 20.20 -0.14 13.92
C LEU A 89 20.03 -0.28 12.41
N TYR A 90 19.00 -0.98 11.96
CA TYR A 90 18.65 -1.11 10.54
C TYR A 90 17.31 -0.43 10.29
N ARG A 91 17.26 0.48 9.31
CA ARG A 91 16.02 1.11 8.85
C ARG A 91 15.55 0.47 7.57
N TYR A 92 14.30 0.07 7.58
CA TYR A 92 13.54 -0.38 6.43
C TYR A 92 12.55 0.71 6.07
N LYS A 93 12.70 1.28 4.88
CA LYS A 93 11.80 2.29 4.35
C LYS A 93 11.22 1.78 3.04
N GLN A 94 9.90 1.90 2.88
CA GLN A 94 9.26 1.64 1.60
C GLN A 94 9.41 2.88 0.71
N GLU A 95 9.94 2.70 -0.51
CA GLU A 95 10.08 3.82 -1.45
C GLU A 95 8.72 4.43 -1.78
N GLY A 96 8.63 5.76 -1.74
CA GLY A 96 7.42 6.51 -2.06
C GLY A 96 6.34 6.56 -0.97
N LYS A 97 6.53 5.94 0.21
CA LYS A 97 5.65 6.10 1.37
C LYS A 97 6.37 6.80 2.54
N GLU A 98 5.94 8.02 2.84
CA GLU A 98 6.36 8.71 4.07
C GLU A 98 5.58 8.17 5.28
N GLY A 99 6.28 7.91 6.39
CA GLY A 99 5.66 7.43 7.65
C GLY A 99 5.66 5.92 7.88
N THR A 100 5.96 5.10 6.87
CA THR A 100 6.09 3.64 7.04
C THR A 100 7.57 3.23 7.11
N GLU A 101 8.18 3.48 8.27
CA GLU A 101 9.56 3.10 8.56
C GLU A 101 9.59 2.07 9.67
N ILE A 102 10.27 0.94 9.43
CA ILE A 102 10.47 -0.11 10.43
C ILE A 102 11.94 -0.10 10.86
N TYR A 103 12.15 -0.11 12.16
CA TYR A 103 13.47 -0.06 12.78
C TYR A 103 13.77 -1.40 13.45
N LEU A 104 14.91 -1.98 13.12
CA LEU A 104 15.36 -3.26 13.66
C LEU A 104 16.72 -3.09 14.35
N ILE A 105 16.79 -3.50 15.61
CA ILE A 105 18.03 -3.46 16.39
C ILE A 105 18.67 -4.85 16.34
N LYS A 106 19.89 -4.93 15.81
CA LYS A 106 20.71 -6.15 15.87
C LYS A 106 21.83 -5.94 16.87
N ARG A 107 21.97 -6.85 17.83
CA ARG A 107 23.11 -6.87 18.73
C ARG A 107 24.39 -7.09 17.92
N GLY A 108 25.38 -6.23 18.12
CA GLY A 108 26.71 -6.40 17.56
C GLY A 108 27.42 -7.56 18.22
N SER A 109 28.15 -8.35 17.43
CA SER A 109 29.04 -9.37 17.97
C SER A 109 30.21 -8.65 18.66
N THR A 110 30.33 -8.82 19.98
CA THR A 110 31.60 -8.53 20.66
C THR A 110 32.65 -9.53 20.16
N PRO A 111 33.87 -9.08 19.80
CA PRO A 111 34.98 -9.98 19.51
C PRO A 111 35.35 -10.85 20.71
#